data_AF-B8J3U4-F1
#
_entry.id   AF-B8J3U4-F1
#
_cell.length_a   1.000
_cell.length_b   1.000
_cell.length_c   1.000
_cell.angle_alpha   90.00
_cell.angle_beta   90.00
_cell.angle_gamma   90.00
#
_symmetry.space_group_name_H-M   'P 1'
#
loop_
_entity.id
_entity.type
_entity.pdbx_description
1 polymer ?
#
loop_
_entity_poly.entity_id
_entity_poly.type
_entity_poly.pdbx_seq_one_letter_code
_entity_poly.pdbx_strand_id
1 'polypeptide(L)'
;MRLVHLPQLVCDLKTLLHRHNHIPIADTQILNLSARGACALMPLEPELKSFSGKPDLLLYMIPDSPPPADVPYIFLGKKVGFLPAAHTEHLAVRMHFAYELDWSNPEQRLRWRDISPCGSSRLREHLNHYQDSAENEQWFDI
;
A
#
# COMPACT_ATOMS: atom_id res chain seq x y z
N MET A 1 3.11 4.93 5.08
CA MET A 1 3.80 6.15 5.56
C MET A 1 3.18 7.40 4.95
N ARG A 2 3.13 8.53 5.66
CA ARG A 2 2.71 9.82 5.10
C ARG A 2 3.90 10.55 4.42
N LEU A 3 3.65 11.19 3.29
CA LEU A 3 4.64 11.95 2.52
C LEU A 3 4.48 13.45 2.74
N VAL A 4 5.60 14.13 2.98
CA VAL A 4 5.66 15.61 2.93
C VAL A 4 5.82 16.08 1.48
N HIS A 5 6.63 15.36 0.70
CA HIS A 5 6.88 15.62 -0.71
C HIS A 5 6.84 14.31 -1.48
N LEU A 6 6.30 14.35 -2.70
CA LEU A 6 6.26 13.19 -3.57
C LEU A 6 7.64 12.97 -4.21
N PRO A 7 8.25 11.76 -4.10
CA PRO A 7 9.51 11.50 -4.78
C PRO A 7 9.32 11.60 -6.30
N GLN A 8 10.24 12.29 -6.96
CA GLN A 8 10.24 12.42 -8.42
C GLN A 8 11.28 11.53 -9.08
N LEU A 9 12.36 11.18 -8.38
CA LEU A 9 13.44 10.35 -8.89
C LEU A 9 13.49 8.99 -8.18
N VAL A 10 14.01 7.99 -8.89
CA VAL A 10 14.19 6.63 -8.36
C VAL A 10 15.10 6.63 -7.12
N CYS A 11 16.15 7.45 -7.10
CA CYS A 11 17.04 7.57 -5.94
C CYS A 11 16.34 8.12 -4.69
N ASP A 12 15.41 9.07 -4.87
CA ASP A 12 14.61 9.64 -3.78
C ASP A 12 13.73 8.55 -3.16
N LEU A 13 13.04 7.78 -4.00
CA LEU A 13 12.19 6.69 -3.55
C LEU A 13 13.01 5.60 -2.86
N LYS A 14 14.16 5.19 -3.40
CA LYS A 14 15.06 4.23 -2.74
C LYS A 14 15.51 4.72 -1.36
N THR A 15 15.91 5.98 -1.26
CA THR A 15 16.34 6.58 0.01
C THR A 15 15.20 6.60 1.02
N LEU A 16 14.00 6.97 0.57
CA LEU A 16 12.79 7.02 1.39
C LEU A 16 12.40 5.63 1.91
N LEU A 17 12.36 4.62 1.04
CA LEU A 17 12.04 3.24 1.43
C LEU A 17 13.11 2.65 2.34
N HIS A 18 14.39 2.94 2.09
CA HIS A 18 15.48 2.48 2.95
C HIS A 18 15.36 3.04 4.37
N ARG A 19 15.09 4.34 4.51
CA ARG A 19 14.86 4.96 5.83
C ARG A 19 13.66 4.34 6.56
N HIS A 20 12.58 4.07 5.84
CA HIS A 20 11.38 3.46 6.41
C HIS A 20 11.61 2.00 6.82
N ASN A 21 12.38 1.22 6.06
CA ASN A 21 12.68 -0.19 6.39
C ASN A 21 13.52 -0.36 7.67
N HIS A 22 14.20 0.68 8.14
CA HIS A 22 14.91 0.66 9.42
C HIS A 22 14.02 0.99 10.63
N ILE A 23 12.74 1.31 10.39
CA ILE A 23 11.74 1.45 11.42
C ILE A 23 11.20 0.04 11.71
N PRO A 24 11.13 -0.40 12.99
CA PRO A 24 10.59 -1.72 13.33
C PRO A 24 9.21 -1.95 12.70
N ILE A 25 9.08 -3.00 11.88
CA ILE A 25 7.86 -3.37 11.14
C ILE A 25 6.71 -3.79 12.08
N ALA A 26 7.01 -4.02 13.36
CA ALA A 26 6.09 -4.58 14.36
C ALA A 26 4.76 -3.82 14.50
N ASP A 27 4.70 -2.56 14.07
CA ASP A 27 3.60 -1.63 14.34
C ASP A 27 2.78 -1.26 13.08
N THR A 28 3.00 -1.92 11.94
CA THR A 28 2.21 -1.65 10.71
C THR A 28 1.78 -2.94 10.02
N GLN A 29 0.47 -3.15 9.94
CA GLN A 29 -0.15 -4.33 9.34
C GLN A 29 -1.20 -3.92 8.31
N ILE A 30 -1.25 -4.58 7.16
CA ILE A 30 -2.36 -4.43 6.21
C ILE A 30 -3.52 -5.29 6.71
N LEU A 31 -4.62 -4.65 7.10
CA LEU A 31 -5.83 -5.29 7.63
C LEU A 31 -6.78 -5.72 6.51
N ASN A 32 -6.78 -4.98 5.40
CA ASN A 32 -7.59 -5.29 4.22
C ASN A 32 -6.91 -4.69 2.99
N LEU A 33 -6.95 -5.41 1.87
CA LEU A 33 -6.39 -4.97 0.60
C LEU A 33 -7.39 -5.23 -0.54
N SER A 34 -7.48 -4.27 -1.46
CA SER A 34 -8.23 -4.39 -2.70
C SER A 34 -7.49 -3.67 -3.81
N ALA A 35 -7.90 -3.88 -5.06
CA ALA A 35 -7.38 -3.15 -6.22
C ALA A 35 -7.52 -1.62 -6.10
N ARG A 36 -8.45 -1.11 -5.28
CA ARG A 36 -8.74 0.34 -5.17
C ARG A 36 -8.25 0.97 -3.88
N GLY A 37 -7.70 0.20 -2.95
CA GLY A 37 -7.34 0.75 -1.65
C GLY A 37 -6.97 -0.31 -0.62
N ALA A 38 -6.56 0.17 0.53
CA ALA A 38 -6.19 -0.67 1.67
C ALA A 38 -6.71 -0.07 2.98
N CYS A 39 -6.79 -0.93 3.99
CA CYS A 39 -6.82 -0.53 5.39
C CYS A 39 -5.53 -1.00 6.02
N ALA A 40 -4.78 -0.11 6.65
CA ALA A 40 -3.54 -0.44 7.34
C ALA A 40 -3.59 0.05 8.78
N LEU A 41 -3.18 -0.80 9.72
CA LEU A 41 -2.84 -0.38 11.07
C LEU A 41 -1.56 0.44 11.00
N MET A 42 -1.56 1.62 11.60
CA MET A 42 -0.42 2.53 11.63
C MET A 42 -0.25 3.09 13.05
N PRO A 43 0.97 3.44 13.47
CA PRO A 43 1.19 4.15 14.72
C PRO A 43 0.36 5.43 14.80
N LEU A 44 -0.07 5.77 16.00
CA LEU A 44 -0.86 6.97 16.25
C LEU A 44 -0.01 8.22 16.02
N GLU A 45 -0.21 8.86 14.86
CA GLU A 45 0.34 10.19 14.56
C GLU A 45 -0.80 11.23 14.54
N PRO A 46 -0.66 12.40 15.21
CA PRO A 46 -1.67 13.47 15.21
C PRO A 46 -2.13 13.85 13.80
N GLU A 47 -1.19 13.87 12.86
CA GLU A 47 -1.35 14.13 11.45
C GLU A 47 -2.36 13.19 10.77
N LEU A 48 -2.33 11.90 11.14
CA LEU A 48 -3.20 10.86 10.60
C LEU A 48 -4.65 11.03 11.05
N LYS A 49 -4.95 11.86 12.05
CA LYS A 49 -6.32 12.25 12.41
C LYS A 49 -6.87 13.35 11.50
N SER A 50 -6.02 14.13 10.83
CA SER A 50 -6.42 15.21 9.92
C SER A 50 -6.66 14.74 8.47
N PHE A 51 -7.71 15.21 7.81
CA PHE A 51 -7.96 14.90 6.40
C PHE A 51 -7.30 15.94 5.50
N SER A 52 -6.30 15.52 4.72
CA SER A 52 -5.63 16.40 3.75
C SER A 52 -6.38 16.50 2.41
N GLY A 53 -7.23 15.50 2.07
CA GLY A 53 -7.87 15.35 0.77
C GLY A 53 -6.88 15.03 -0.38
N LYS A 54 -5.58 15.04 -0.09
CA LYS A 54 -4.49 14.82 -1.05
C LYS A 54 -4.03 13.36 -1.01
N PRO A 55 -3.45 12.85 -2.10
CA PRO A 55 -2.83 11.52 -2.12
C PRO A 55 -1.44 11.60 -1.47
N ASP A 56 -1.41 11.73 -0.14
CA ASP A 56 -0.20 11.90 0.66
C ASP A 56 0.19 10.65 1.46
N LEU A 57 -0.51 9.53 1.31
CA LEU A 57 -0.12 8.25 1.91
C LEU A 57 0.59 7.38 0.88
N LEU A 58 1.81 6.94 1.19
CA LEU A 58 2.52 5.92 0.43
C LEU A 58 2.30 4.55 1.08
N LEU A 59 1.78 3.62 0.30
CA LEU A 59 1.77 2.19 0.62
C LEU A 59 2.71 1.48 -0.36
N TYR A 60 3.60 0.65 0.15
CA TYR A 60 4.39 -0.27 -0.67
C TYR A 60 4.29 -1.69 -0.13
N MET A 61 4.28 -2.66 -1.04
CA MET A 61 4.17 -4.08 -0.72
C MET A 61 5.08 -4.86 -1.66
N ILE A 62 5.78 -5.83 -1.10
CA ILE A 62 6.57 -6.81 -1.85
C ILE A 62 5.79 -8.12 -1.70
N PRO A 63 5.16 -8.65 -2.76
CA PRO A 63 4.45 -9.91 -2.67
C PRO A 63 5.45 -11.05 -2.50
N ASP A 64 5.17 -11.93 -1.55
CA ASP A 64 5.95 -13.15 -1.29
C ASP A 64 5.30 -14.35 -2.02
N SER A 65 5.04 -14.19 -3.31
CA SER A 65 4.40 -15.21 -4.15
C SER A 65 5.43 -15.92 -5.03
N PRO A 66 5.31 -17.22 -5.34
CA PRO A 66 6.06 -17.86 -6.41
C PRO A 66 5.33 -17.74 -7.78
N PRO A 67 6.02 -17.38 -8.89
CA PRO A 67 7.35 -16.78 -8.90
C PRO A 67 7.30 -15.39 -8.24
N PRO A 68 8.40 -14.94 -7.59
CA PRO A 68 8.46 -13.62 -6.98
C PRO A 68 7.99 -12.58 -7.99
N ALA A 69 7.04 -11.72 -7.62
CA ALA A 69 6.73 -10.62 -8.53
C ALA A 69 8.00 -9.80 -8.70
N ASP A 70 8.44 -9.64 -9.95
CA ASP A 70 9.71 -8.97 -10.27
C ASP A 70 9.74 -7.50 -9.81
N VAL A 71 8.57 -6.91 -9.50
CA VAL A 71 8.44 -5.50 -9.13
C VAL A 71 7.49 -5.30 -7.95
N PRO A 72 7.85 -4.45 -6.97
CA PRO A 72 6.99 -4.17 -5.84
C PRO A 72 5.74 -3.36 -6.24
N TYR A 73 4.68 -3.47 -5.45
CA TYR A 73 3.53 -2.60 -5.52
C TYR A 73 3.82 -1.33 -4.75
N ILE A 74 3.62 -0.17 -5.38
CA ILE A 74 3.81 1.13 -4.75
C ILE A 74 2.63 2.02 -5.16
N PHE A 75 1.88 2.47 -4.17
CA PHE A 75 0.66 3.23 -4.33
C PHE A 75 0.71 4.55 -3.58
N LEU A 76 0.15 5.59 -4.20
CA LEU A 76 -0.23 6.82 -3.53
C LEU A 76 -1.72 6.79 -3.25
N GLY A 77 -2.06 6.82 -1.97
CA GLY A 77 -3.42 6.79 -1.47
C GLY A 77 -3.86 8.12 -0.88
N LYS A 78 -5.14 8.43 -1.06
CA LYS A 78 -5.86 9.44 -0.29
C LYS A 78 -6.41 8.79 0.96
N LYS A 79 -6.21 9.40 2.12
CA LYS A 79 -6.90 8.97 3.34
C LYS A 79 -8.40 9.22 3.19
N VAL A 80 -9.22 8.19 3.37
CA VAL A 80 -10.69 8.27 3.30
C VAL A 80 -11.38 7.97 4.63
N GLY A 81 -10.64 7.47 5.61
CA GLY A 81 -11.16 7.25 6.96
C GLY A 81 -10.06 6.79 7.90
N PHE A 82 -10.35 6.83 9.20
CA PHE A 82 -9.55 6.14 10.20
C PHE A 82 -10.44 5.71 11.36
N LEU A 83 -10.03 4.67 12.07
CA LEU A 83 -10.66 4.20 13.30
C LEU A 83 -9.56 3.97 14.36
N PRO A 84 -9.77 4.37 15.62
CA PRO A 84 -8.89 3.97 16.70
C PRO A 84 -8.87 2.44 16.84
N ALA A 85 -7.67 1.86 16.96
CA ALA A 85 -7.56 0.45 17.32
C ALA A 85 -7.66 0.32 18.84
N ALA A 86 -8.63 -0.48 19.32
CA ALA A 86 -8.98 -0.56 20.73
C ALA A 86 -7.75 -0.91 21.60
N HIS A 87 -7.50 -0.10 22.63
CA HIS A 87 -6.43 -0.32 23.62
C HIS A 87 -5.00 -0.37 23.03
N THR A 88 -4.75 0.32 21.92
CA THR A 88 -3.41 0.41 21.31
C THR A 88 -3.06 1.84 20.90
N GLU A 89 -1.77 2.16 20.80
CA GLU A 89 -1.24 3.40 20.22
C GLU A 89 -1.30 3.40 18.68
N HIS A 90 -2.39 2.88 18.11
CA HIS A 90 -2.53 2.67 16.66
C HIS A 90 -3.88 3.14 16.11
N LEU A 91 -3.87 3.45 14.80
CA LEU A 91 -5.04 3.78 14.01
C LEU A 91 -5.16 2.80 12.84
N ALA A 92 -6.35 2.26 12.62
CA ALA A 92 -6.71 1.62 11.37
C ALA A 92 -7.01 2.72 10.34
N VAL A 93 -6.09 2.97 9.42
CA VAL A 93 -6.18 4.01 8.40
C VAL A 93 -6.69 3.42 7.10
N ARG A 94 -7.84 3.91 6.62
CA ARG A 94 -8.40 3.54 5.33
C ARG A 94 -7.93 4.51 4.26
N MET A 95 -7.34 3.98 3.19
CA MET A 95 -6.86 4.75 2.05
C MET A 95 -7.48 4.25 0.74
N HIS A 96 -7.79 5.18 -0.15
CA HIS A 96 -8.18 4.91 -1.53
C HIS A 96 -7.01 5.23 -2.44
N PHE A 97 -6.61 4.29 -3.29
CA PHE A 97 -5.46 4.47 -4.18
C PHE A 97 -5.81 5.43 -5.32
N ALA A 98 -5.02 6.49 -5.43
CA ALA A 98 -5.10 7.46 -6.52
C ALA A 98 -4.11 7.14 -7.63
N TYR A 99 -2.87 6.76 -7.27
CA TYR A 99 -1.83 6.45 -8.23
C TYR A 99 -1.09 5.15 -7.92
N GLU A 100 -0.63 4.49 -8.97
CA GLU A 100 0.29 3.35 -8.91
C GLU A 100 1.59 3.74 -9.61
N LEU A 101 2.73 3.31 -9.06
CA LEU A 101 4.01 3.54 -9.70
C LEU A 101 4.14 2.71 -10.98
N ASP A 102 4.47 3.39 -12.09
CA ASP A 102 4.71 2.76 -13.37
C ASP A 102 6.18 2.37 -13.54
N TRP A 103 6.45 1.07 -13.54
CA TRP A 103 7.79 0.49 -13.69
C TRP A 103 8.26 0.33 -15.14
N SER A 104 7.40 0.61 -16.12
CA SER A 104 7.75 0.45 -17.55
C SER A 104 8.74 1.49 -18.07
N ASN A 105 9.07 2.52 -17.28
CA ASN A 105 9.97 3.59 -17.69
C ASN A 105 11.43 3.26 -17.35
N PRO A 106 12.34 3.16 -18.35
CA PRO A 106 13.77 2.97 -18.09
C PRO A 106 14.48 4.24 -17.57
N GLU A 107 13.82 5.40 -17.58
CA GLU A 107 14.40 6.66 -17.11
C GLU A 107 14.46 6.73 -15.58
N GLN A 108 15.35 7.60 -15.06
CA GLN A 108 15.50 7.83 -13.62
C GLN A 108 14.29 8.56 -12.97
N ARG A 109 13.36 9.08 -13.77
CA ARG A 109 12.18 9.81 -13.30
C ARG A 109 11.00 8.88 -13.09
N LEU A 110 10.42 8.92 -11.88
CA LEU A 110 9.25 8.15 -11.51
C LEU A 110 8.02 8.63 -12.29
N ARG A 111 7.27 7.67 -12.83
CA ARG A 111 5.98 7.92 -13.46
C ARG A 111 4.88 7.30 -12.60
N TRP A 112 3.84 8.07 -12.35
CA TRP A 112 2.70 7.65 -11.55
C TRP A 112 1.48 7.54 -12.46
N ARG A 113 0.91 6.34 -12.56
CA ARG A 113 -0.29 6.06 -13.34
C ARG A 113 -1.52 6.38 -12.50
N ASP A 114 -2.45 7.18 -13.03
CA ASP A 114 -3.74 7.42 -12.37
C ASP A 114 -4.57 6.14 -12.41
N ILE A 115 -4.88 5.63 -11.22
CA ILE A 115 -5.71 4.45 -11.02
C ILE A 115 -6.98 4.79 -10.22
N SER A 116 -7.24 6.07 -9.94
CA SER A 116 -8.41 6.48 -9.17
C SER A 116 -9.76 6.01 -9.75
N PRO A 117 -9.97 5.95 -11.10
CA PRO A 117 -11.26 5.52 -11.66
C PRO A 117 -11.47 4.01 -11.50
N CYS A 118 -10.44 3.21 -11.80
CA CYS A 118 -10.58 1.76 -12.00
C CYS A 118 -9.83 0.89 -10.99
N GLY A 119 -8.93 1.45 -10.18
CA GLY A 119 -7.98 0.68 -9.36
C GLY A 119 -6.85 0.04 -10.15
N SER A 120 -5.91 -0.60 -9.44
CA SER A 120 -4.77 -1.31 -10.04
C SER A 120 -5.21 -2.63 -10.65
N SER A 121 -5.05 -2.77 -11.97
CA SER A 121 -5.26 -4.05 -12.66
C SER A 121 -4.27 -5.11 -12.21
N ARG A 122 -2.99 -4.73 -12.02
CA ARG A 122 -1.93 -5.65 -11.59
C ARG A 122 -2.19 -6.22 -10.21
N LEU A 123 -2.68 -5.41 -9.28
CA LEU A 123 -3.05 -5.90 -7.96
C LEU A 123 -4.33 -6.74 -8.01
N ARG A 124 -5.31 -6.36 -8.84
CA ARG A 124 -6.54 -7.15 -9.01
C ARG A 124 -6.22 -8.56 -9.50
N GLU A 125 -5.45 -8.67 -10.58
CA GLU A 125 -5.03 -9.96 -11.15
C GLU A 125 -4.30 -10.79 -10.11
N HIS A 126 -3.40 -10.18 -9.34
CA HIS A 126 -2.69 -10.86 -8.27
C HIS A 126 -3.62 -11.35 -7.15
N LEU A 127 -4.56 -10.53 -6.67
CA LEU A 127 -5.51 -10.91 -5.63
C LEU A 127 -6.46 -12.02 -6.10
N ASN A 128 -6.87 -12.02 -7.37
CA ASN A 128 -7.76 -13.05 -7.91
C ASN A 128 -7.10 -14.44 -7.89
N HIS A 129 -5.79 -14.55 -8.13
CA HIS A 129 -5.07 -15.83 -8.01
C HIS A 129 -5.18 -16.45 -6.60
N TYR A 130 -5.31 -15.63 -5.55
CA TYR A 130 -5.51 -16.11 -4.18
C TYR A 130 -6.97 -16.50 -3.88
N GLN A 131 -7.94 -15.91 -4.59
CA GLN A 131 -9.34 -16.30 -4.45
C GLN A 131 -9.59 -17.68 -5.09
N ASP A 132 -9.03 -17.89 -6.28
CA ASP A 132 -9.15 -19.17 -7.00
C ASP A 132 -8.42 -20.33 -6.29
N SER A 133 -7.38 -20.04 -5.50
CA SER A 133 -6.68 -21.06 -4.70
C SER A 133 -7.39 -21.36 -3.38
N ALA A 134 -8.02 -20.38 -2.74
CA ALA A 134 -8.80 -20.59 -1.51
C ALA A 134 -10.08 -21.43 -1.76
N GLU A 135 -10.68 -21.37 -2.95
CA GLU A 135 -11.80 -22.25 -3.32
C GLU A 135 -11.38 -23.70 -3.57
N ASN A 136 -10.09 -23.96 -3.82
CA ASN A 136 -9.53 -25.31 -4.01
C ASN A 136 -8.95 -25.90 -2.73
N GLU A 137 -8.76 -25.11 -1.68
CA GLU A 137 -8.51 -25.61 -0.33
C GLU A 137 -9.86 -25.95 0.32
N GLN A 138 -10.38 -27.15 0.05
CA GLN A 138 -11.32 -27.78 0.95
C GLN A 138 -10.65 -27.83 2.33
N TRP A 139 -11.10 -26.95 3.22
CA TRP A 139 -10.80 -27.04 4.64
C TRP A 139 -11.27 -28.43 5.08
N PHE A 140 -10.34 -29.36 5.25
CA PHE A 140 -10.61 -30.55 6.03
C PHE A 140 -10.85 -30.05 7.45
N ASP A 141 -12.12 -29.98 7.84
CA ASP A 141 -12.53 -29.82 9.23
C ASP A 141 -11.82 -30.91 10.05
N ILE A 142 -10.88 -30.49 10.91
CA ILE A 142 -10.33 -31.30 12.01
C ILE A 142 -10.90 -30.77 13.31
#